data_AF-A0A5N5QAN4-F1
#
_entry.id   AF-A0A5N5QAN4-F1
#
_cell.length_a   1.000
_cell.length_b   1.000
_cell.length_c   1.000
_cell.angle_alpha   90.00
_cell.angle_beta   90.00
_cell.angle_gamma   90.00
#
_symmetry.space_group_name_H-M   'P 1'
#
loop_
_entity.id
_entity.type
_entity.pdbx_description
1 polymer ?
#
loop_
_entity_poly.entity_id
_entity_poly.type
_entity_poly.pdbx_seq_one_letter_code
_entity_poly.pdbx_strand_id
1 'polypeptide(L)'
;MSKLEGRALELYKFLDETQYERFNRAIDDAPLLDRKSPNLQFKHQLFHDAESVFWVIACTLARSTRPTSEAEVEWHDELKAFTHAMDSHIPGPNKVDPRFLCPDLGTWRNILHQDLVCMAPMISQMHKYIWPEWALRDKLDPEHAHEALMRLLLTEIVHIDDTVDIPLSIGTRSLPRLPKKPPPVPSITLQAPPDGPGPSSSKKRNVSELGDAAVTNPTPRRSPHLAGHGDPEPSSGARTPAINPCNVLNERVLEQS
;
A
#
# COMPACT_ATOMS: atom_id res chain seq x y z
N MET A 1 8.07 8.11 -19.29
CA MET A 1 8.96 8.11 -18.10
C MET A 1 9.20 9.54 -17.64
N SER A 2 9.39 9.82 -16.35
CA SER A 2 9.73 11.19 -15.93
C SER A 2 11.12 11.57 -16.45
N LYS A 3 11.17 12.62 -17.26
CA LYS A 3 12.41 13.20 -17.78
C LYS A 3 13.03 14.06 -16.68
N LEU A 4 14.31 13.86 -16.43
CA LEU A 4 15.09 14.73 -15.55
C LEU A 4 15.43 16.02 -16.28
N GLU A 5 15.47 17.12 -15.53
CA GLU A 5 15.85 18.44 -16.01
C GLU A 5 16.83 19.10 -15.03
N GLY A 6 17.54 20.15 -15.48
CA GLY A 6 18.43 20.96 -14.65
C GLY A 6 19.48 20.16 -13.88
N ARG A 7 19.70 20.53 -12.61
CA ARG A 7 20.70 19.92 -11.73
C ARG A 7 20.47 18.41 -11.50
N ALA A 8 19.23 17.95 -11.48
CA ALA A 8 18.93 16.52 -11.36
C ALA A 8 19.43 15.72 -12.58
N LEU A 9 19.26 16.27 -13.79
CA LEU A 9 19.80 15.67 -15.01
C LEU A 9 21.32 15.69 -15.02
N GLU A 10 21.95 16.78 -14.59
CA GLU A 10 23.41 16.91 -14.51
C GLU A 10 24.01 15.86 -13.56
N LEU A 11 23.44 15.73 -12.36
CA LEU A 11 23.87 14.74 -11.36
C LEU A 11 23.70 13.30 -11.88
N TYR A 12 22.58 13.02 -12.56
CA TYR A 12 22.34 11.70 -13.13
C TYR A 12 23.35 11.37 -14.25
N LYS A 13 23.53 12.29 -15.21
CA LYS A 13 24.45 12.09 -16.35
C LYS A 13 25.90 11.97 -15.94
N PHE A 14 26.29 12.63 -14.84
CA PHE A 14 27.63 12.47 -14.26
C PHE A 14 27.93 11.01 -13.88
N LEU A 15 26.92 10.23 -13.49
CA LEU A 15 27.07 8.82 -13.12
C LEU A 15 27.01 7.89 -14.32
N ASP A 16 26.00 8.03 -15.19
CA ASP A 16 25.85 7.19 -16.40
C ASP A 16 24.89 7.79 -17.44
N GLU A 17 25.44 8.44 -18.48
CA GLU A 17 24.63 9.02 -19.57
C GLU A 17 23.95 7.96 -20.46
N THR A 18 24.50 6.74 -20.56
CA THR A 18 24.01 5.73 -21.51
C THR A 18 22.74 5.03 -21.04
N GLN A 19 22.59 4.85 -19.72
CA GLN A 19 21.38 4.28 -19.13
C GLN A 19 20.19 5.23 -19.26
N TYR A 20 20.41 6.55 -19.17
CA TYR A 20 19.33 7.53 -19.20
C TYR A 20 18.42 7.38 -20.42
N GLU A 21 19.03 7.38 -21.61
CA GLU A 21 18.33 7.34 -22.91
C GLU A 21 17.80 5.95 -23.27
N ARG A 22 18.38 4.89 -22.70
CA ARG A 22 17.86 3.52 -22.87
C ARG A 22 16.48 3.41 -22.25
N PHE A 23 16.32 3.83 -21.01
CA PHE A 23 15.05 3.71 -20.29
C PHE A 23 13.95 4.60 -20.86
N ASN A 24 14.28 5.80 -21.33
CA ASN A 24 13.30 6.69 -21.97
C ASN A 24 12.63 6.01 -23.18
N ARG A 25 13.42 5.41 -24.07
CA ARG A 25 12.91 4.72 -25.26
C ARG A 25 12.13 3.45 -24.94
N ALA A 26 12.60 2.69 -23.94
CA ALA A 26 12.01 1.39 -23.61
C ALA A 26 10.52 1.46 -23.23
N ILE A 27 10.05 2.55 -22.61
CA ILE A 27 8.63 2.70 -22.26
C ILE A 27 7.77 3.02 -23.48
N ASP A 28 8.25 3.94 -24.32
CA ASP A 28 7.51 4.44 -25.47
C ASP A 28 7.35 3.33 -26.54
N ASP A 29 8.36 2.46 -26.67
CA ASP A 29 8.38 1.38 -27.65
C ASP A 29 7.71 0.08 -27.17
N ALA A 30 7.35 -0.03 -25.88
CA ALA A 30 6.82 -1.27 -25.30
C ALA A 30 5.33 -1.49 -25.66
N PRO A 31 5.01 -2.51 -26.49
CA PRO A 31 3.64 -2.75 -26.91
C PRO A 31 2.78 -3.29 -25.77
N LEU A 32 1.52 -2.87 -25.73
CA LEU A 32 0.51 -3.41 -24.83
C LEU A 32 0.08 -4.80 -25.30
N LEU A 33 0.09 -5.76 -24.39
CA LEU A 33 -0.47 -7.09 -24.57
C LEU A 33 -1.98 -7.08 -24.36
N ASP A 34 -2.68 -7.95 -25.09
CA ASP A 34 -4.07 -8.28 -24.78
C ASP A 34 -4.13 -8.95 -23.39
N ARG A 35 -5.02 -8.46 -22.52
CA ARG A 35 -5.30 -9.04 -21.19
C ARG A 35 -5.72 -10.51 -21.26
N LYS A 36 -6.21 -10.99 -22.41
CA LYS A 36 -6.58 -12.39 -22.65
C LYS A 36 -5.42 -13.24 -23.19
N SER A 37 -4.24 -12.65 -23.36
CA SER A 37 -3.08 -13.37 -23.88
C SER A 37 -2.74 -14.55 -22.97
N PRO A 38 -2.63 -15.78 -23.50
CA PRO A 38 -2.25 -16.95 -22.70
C PRO A 38 -0.81 -16.86 -22.17
N ASN A 39 -0.01 -15.92 -22.69
CA ASN A 39 1.34 -15.63 -22.22
C ASN A 39 1.35 -14.71 -20.98
N LEU A 40 0.20 -14.15 -20.59
CA LEU A 40 0.08 -13.32 -19.39
C LEU A 40 0.04 -14.22 -18.15
N GLN A 41 1.21 -14.70 -17.74
CA GLN A 41 1.36 -15.37 -16.45
C GLN A 41 1.64 -14.34 -15.38
N PHE A 42 0.83 -14.33 -14.32
CA PHE A 42 1.11 -13.54 -13.14
C PHE A 42 2.32 -14.14 -12.43
N LYS A 43 3.49 -13.58 -12.70
CA LYS A 43 4.75 -13.93 -12.06
C LYS A 43 5.30 -12.70 -11.38
N HIS A 44 5.89 -12.89 -10.21
CA HIS A 44 6.63 -11.82 -9.56
C HIS A 44 7.78 -11.31 -10.45
N GLN A 45 7.91 -9.99 -10.60
CA GLN A 45 8.92 -9.28 -11.38
C GLN A 45 9.48 -8.11 -10.56
N LEU A 46 10.64 -7.58 -10.96
CA LEU A 46 11.35 -6.52 -10.23
C LEU A 46 10.52 -5.23 -10.07
N PHE A 47 9.62 -4.91 -11.00
CA PHE A 47 8.74 -3.76 -10.84
C PHE A 47 7.77 -3.90 -9.66
N HIS A 48 7.42 -5.12 -9.23
CA HIS A 48 6.62 -5.32 -8.01
C HIS A 48 7.40 -4.95 -6.75
N ASP A 49 8.73 -5.08 -6.75
CA ASP A 49 9.57 -4.61 -5.66
C ASP A 49 9.57 -3.07 -5.61
N ALA A 50 9.67 -2.42 -6.78
CA ALA A 50 9.54 -0.96 -6.88
C ALA A 50 8.16 -0.47 -6.42
N GLU A 51 7.08 -1.16 -6.79
CA GLU A 51 5.72 -0.88 -6.31
C GLU A 51 5.64 -1.01 -4.77
N SER A 52 6.19 -2.09 -4.21
CA SER A 52 6.22 -2.31 -2.77
C SER A 52 6.98 -1.20 -2.03
N VAL A 53 8.14 -0.78 -2.56
CA VAL A 53 8.92 0.34 -2.04
C VAL A 53 8.12 1.64 -2.09
N PHE A 54 7.42 1.91 -3.20
CA PHE A 54 6.53 3.07 -3.30
C PHE A 54 5.48 3.06 -2.18
N TRP A 55 4.80 1.94 -1.94
CA TRP A 55 3.79 1.86 -0.89
C TRP A 55 4.37 2.05 0.52
N VAL A 56 5.60 1.59 0.77
CA VAL A 56 6.32 1.85 2.02
C VAL A 56 6.61 3.34 2.19
N ILE A 57 7.09 4.02 1.15
CA ILE A 57 7.32 5.47 1.15
C ILE A 57 6.01 6.21 1.41
N ALA A 58 4.95 5.88 0.67
CA ALA A 58 3.63 6.49 0.82
C ALA A 58 3.08 6.34 2.23
N CYS A 59 3.10 5.14 2.81
CA CYS A 59 2.69 4.90 4.19
C CYS A 59 3.55 5.66 5.19
N THR A 60 4.86 5.75 4.95
CA THR A 60 5.78 6.45 5.84
C THR A 60 5.46 7.94 5.87
N LEU A 61 5.30 8.58 4.71
CA LEU A 61 4.96 10.00 4.61
C LEU A 61 3.55 10.31 5.10
N ALA A 62 2.57 9.46 4.79
CA ALA A 62 1.20 9.60 5.30
C ALA A 62 1.13 9.54 6.84
N ARG A 63 2.10 8.89 7.49
CA ARG A 63 2.22 8.76 8.95
C ARG A 63 3.22 9.73 9.59
N SER A 64 3.86 10.56 8.79
CA SER A 64 4.87 11.50 9.25
C SER A 64 4.28 12.90 9.42
N THR A 65 4.89 13.67 10.30
CA THR A 65 4.63 15.10 10.50
C THR A 65 5.94 15.83 10.78
N ARG A 66 5.91 17.14 11.03
CA ARG A 66 7.04 17.82 11.70
C ARG A 66 7.05 17.50 13.20
N PRO A 67 8.20 17.54 13.90
CA PRO A 67 8.32 17.21 15.33
C PRO A 67 7.41 18.01 16.28
N THR A 68 6.93 19.18 15.85
CA THR A 68 6.11 20.10 16.67
C THR A 68 4.73 20.36 16.07
N SER A 69 4.25 19.45 15.22
CA SER A 69 2.95 19.61 14.55
C SER A 69 1.83 19.45 15.56
N GLU A 70 0.80 20.27 15.45
CA GLU A 70 -0.43 20.07 16.20
C GLU A 70 -1.15 18.80 15.73
N ALA A 71 -1.91 18.17 16.63
CA ALA A 71 -2.69 17.00 16.27
C ALA A 71 -3.87 17.43 15.37
N GLU A 72 -4.06 16.72 14.26
CA GLU A 72 -5.21 16.93 13.38
C GLU A 72 -6.51 16.61 14.12
N VAL A 73 -7.45 17.55 14.10
CA VAL A 73 -8.77 17.39 14.73
C VAL A 73 -9.72 16.60 13.84
N GLU A 74 -9.61 16.78 12.53
CA GLU A 74 -10.38 16.07 11.52
C GLU A 74 -9.47 15.55 10.41
N TRP A 75 -9.80 14.36 9.90
CA TRP A 75 -9.08 13.76 8.78
C TRP A 75 -9.89 13.86 7.51
N HIS A 76 -9.19 14.14 6.40
CA HIS A 76 -9.74 14.04 5.05
C HIS A 76 -10.22 12.62 4.74
N ASP A 77 -11.25 12.52 3.91
CA ASP A 77 -11.83 11.23 3.51
C ASP A 77 -10.84 10.40 2.68
N GLU A 78 -9.94 11.04 1.93
CA GLU A 78 -8.86 10.40 1.20
C GLU A 78 -7.85 9.72 2.12
N LEU A 79 -7.50 10.33 3.26
CA LEU A 79 -6.64 9.69 4.27
C LEU A 79 -7.35 8.50 4.92
N LYS A 80 -8.65 8.60 5.19
CA LYS A 80 -9.45 7.48 5.73
C LYS A 80 -9.49 6.33 4.72
N ALA A 81 -9.75 6.63 3.44
CA ALA A 81 -9.75 5.66 2.36
C ALA A 81 -8.37 5.00 2.19
N PHE A 82 -7.30 5.80 2.20
CA PHE A 82 -5.92 5.33 2.14
C PHE A 82 -5.60 4.38 3.30
N THR A 83 -5.90 4.78 4.54
CA THR A 83 -5.63 3.97 5.73
C THR A 83 -6.40 2.65 5.67
N HIS A 84 -7.69 2.70 5.33
CA HIS A 84 -8.50 1.50 5.14
C HIS A 84 -7.94 0.58 4.05
N ALA A 85 -7.50 1.14 2.92
CA ALA A 85 -6.92 0.38 1.82
C ALA A 85 -5.62 -0.33 2.26
N MET A 86 -4.72 0.39 2.93
CA MET A 86 -3.47 -0.19 3.41
C MET A 86 -3.70 -1.27 4.49
N ASP A 87 -4.62 -1.05 5.43
CA ASP A 87 -4.95 -2.02 6.48
C ASP A 87 -5.66 -3.28 5.95
N SER A 88 -6.44 -3.12 4.88
CA SER A 88 -7.21 -4.22 4.27
C SER A 88 -6.44 -4.96 3.18
N HIS A 89 -5.27 -4.46 2.79
CA HIS A 89 -4.46 -5.05 1.73
C HIS A 89 -3.92 -6.40 2.18
N ILE A 90 -4.38 -7.45 1.48
CA ILE A 90 -3.90 -8.82 1.68
C ILE A 90 -3.40 -9.29 0.32
N PRO A 91 -2.08 -9.46 0.14
CA PRO A 91 -1.53 -9.97 -1.10
C PRO A 91 -2.13 -11.33 -1.46
N GLY A 92 -2.58 -11.50 -2.70
CA GLY A 92 -3.05 -12.77 -3.19
C GLY A 92 -3.93 -12.67 -4.44
N PRO A 93 -4.01 -13.74 -5.24
CA PRO A 93 -4.65 -13.72 -6.55
C PRO A 93 -6.18 -13.58 -6.50
N ASN A 94 -6.81 -13.87 -5.36
CA ASN A 94 -8.26 -13.97 -5.23
C ASN A 94 -8.90 -12.77 -4.52
N LYS A 95 -8.13 -11.71 -4.26
CA LYS A 95 -8.63 -10.50 -3.61
C LYS A 95 -8.39 -9.31 -4.50
N VAL A 96 -9.43 -8.51 -4.65
CA VAL A 96 -9.34 -7.19 -5.27
C VAL A 96 -8.46 -6.34 -4.38
N ASP A 97 -7.35 -5.82 -4.93
CA ASP A 97 -6.44 -4.98 -4.17
C ASP A 97 -7.16 -3.69 -3.74
N PRO A 98 -7.39 -3.43 -2.44
CA PRO A 98 -8.16 -2.26 -2.03
C PRO A 98 -7.44 -0.93 -2.29
N ARG A 99 -6.15 -0.94 -2.71
CA ARG A 99 -5.33 0.24 -3.00
C ARG A 99 -5.69 0.95 -4.32
N PHE A 100 -6.96 0.90 -4.74
CA PHE A 100 -7.49 1.62 -5.91
C PHE A 100 -7.67 3.13 -5.62
N LEU A 101 -6.61 3.82 -5.21
CA LEU A 101 -6.62 5.25 -4.95
C LEU A 101 -6.24 6.01 -6.22
N CYS A 102 -6.86 7.17 -6.45
CA CYS A 102 -6.50 8.00 -7.59
C CYS A 102 -5.05 8.53 -7.42
N PRO A 103 -4.18 8.44 -8.44
CA PRO A 103 -2.80 8.91 -8.34
C PRO A 103 -2.65 10.43 -8.49
N ASP A 104 -3.74 11.19 -8.43
CA ASP A 104 -3.72 12.62 -8.66
C ASP A 104 -3.12 13.41 -7.47
N LEU A 105 -2.68 14.62 -7.79
CA LEU A 105 -2.04 15.51 -6.84
C LEU A 105 -2.97 15.90 -5.68
N GLY A 106 -4.25 16.15 -5.95
CA GLY A 106 -5.22 16.55 -4.94
C GLY A 106 -5.42 15.45 -3.89
N THR A 107 -5.58 14.20 -4.35
CA THR A 107 -5.65 13.03 -3.47
C THR A 107 -4.44 12.95 -2.55
N TRP A 108 -3.23 13.08 -3.07
CA TRP A 108 -2.02 13.03 -2.24
C TRP A 108 -1.87 14.21 -1.28
N ARG A 109 -2.32 15.41 -1.66
CA ARG A 109 -2.35 16.56 -0.74
C ARG A 109 -3.30 16.32 0.45
N ASN A 110 -4.42 15.64 0.21
CA ASN A 110 -5.39 15.31 1.25
C ASN A 110 -4.96 14.10 2.10
N ILE A 111 -4.15 13.19 1.53
CA ILE A 111 -3.57 12.06 2.27
C ILE A 111 -2.42 12.53 3.17
N LEU A 112 -1.53 13.39 2.70
CA LEU A 112 -0.36 13.84 3.48
C LEU A 112 -0.76 14.83 4.59
N HIS A 113 0.10 14.97 5.59
CA HIS A 113 -0.06 16.02 6.60
C HIS A 113 0.19 17.38 5.95
N GLN A 114 -0.45 18.46 6.44
CA GLN A 114 -0.28 19.81 5.87
C GLN A 114 1.20 20.23 5.76
N ASP A 115 2.01 19.90 6.76
CA ASP A 115 3.44 20.19 6.76
C ASP A 115 4.27 19.44 5.70
N LEU A 116 3.71 18.39 5.10
CA LEU A 116 4.34 17.54 4.10
C LEU A 116 3.64 17.63 2.73
N VAL A 117 2.70 18.55 2.56
CA VAL A 117 1.97 18.77 1.28
C VAL A 117 2.93 19.09 0.13
N CYS A 118 4.10 19.67 0.40
CA CYS A 118 5.14 19.90 -0.59
C CYS A 118 5.66 18.60 -1.24
N MET A 119 5.57 17.44 -0.56
CA MET A 119 5.98 16.14 -1.10
C MET A 119 4.91 15.50 -2.01
N ALA A 120 3.71 16.06 -2.06
CA ALA A 120 2.60 15.50 -2.83
C ALA A 120 2.88 15.39 -4.35
N PRO A 121 3.56 16.35 -5.01
CA PRO A 121 3.93 16.22 -6.42
C PRO A 121 4.83 15.01 -6.69
N MET A 122 5.85 14.76 -5.86
CA MET A 122 6.71 13.59 -6.00
C MET A 122 5.89 12.30 -5.88
N ILE A 123 5.12 12.16 -4.78
CA ILE A 123 4.35 10.93 -4.53
C ILE A 123 3.27 10.71 -5.59
N SER A 124 2.60 11.78 -6.07
CA SER A 124 1.65 11.68 -7.17
C SER A 124 2.31 11.16 -8.44
N GLN A 125 3.49 11.65 -8.80
CA GLN A 125 4.21 11.17 -9.97
C GLN A 125 4.68 9.71 -9.83
N MET A 126 5.17 9.33 -8.65
CA MET A 126 5.53 7.93 -8.36
C MET A 126 4.30 7.03 -8.47
N HIS A 127 3.16 7.46 -7.90
CA HIS A 127 1.92 6.70 -7.97
C HIS A 127 1.43 6.56 -9.41
N LYS A 128 1.43 7.64 -10.20
CA LYS A 128 1.08 7.58 -11.62
C LYS A 128 1.93 6.58 -12.40
N TYR A 129 3.21 6.46 -12.03
CA TYR A 129 4.11 5.51 -12.68
C TYR A 129 3.86 4.07 -12.24
N ILE A 130 3.60 3.78 -10.98
CA ILE A 130 3.37 2.40 -10.52
C ILE A 130 1.92 1.92 -10.73
N TRP A 131 1.00 2.84 -11.05
CA TRP A 131 -0.42 2.55 -11.26
C TRP A 131 -0.75 1.60 -12.43
N PRO A 132 -0.09 1.68 -13.61
CA PRO A 132 -0.34 0.75 -14.69
C PRO A 132 0.06 -0.68 -14.31
N GLU A 133 -0.71 -1.66 -14.77
CA GLU A 133 -0.32 -3.06 -14.70
C GLU A 133 0.80 -3.33 -15.71
N TRP A 134 2.05 -3.22 -15.27
CA TRP A 134 3.22 -3.37 -16.12
C TRP A 134 3.38 -4.78 -16.67
N ALA A 135 2.77 -5.80 -16.05
CA ALA A 135 2.71 -7.14 -16.64
C ALA A 135 2.00 -7.16 -18.01
N LEU A 136 1.18 -6.16 -18.33
CA LEU A 136 0.52 -6.02 -19.63
C LEU A 136 1.41 -5.41 -20.72
N ARG A 137 2.68 -5.10 -20.45
CA ARG A 137 3.60 -4.60 -21.46
C ARG A 137 4.73 -5.59 -21.67
N ASP A 138 4.83 -6.06 -22.90
CA ASP A 138 5.91 -6.99 -23.27
C ASP A 138 7.22 -6.23 -23.46
N LYS A 139 8.34 -6.91 -23.19
CA LYS A 139 9.71 -6.40 -23.43
C LYS A 139 10.11 -5.13 -22.68
N LEU A 140 9.36 -4.74 -21.65
CA LEU A 140 9.83 -3.69 -20.75
C LEU A 140 11.07 -4.18 -20.00
N ASP A 141 12.04 -3.27 -19.86
CA ASP A 141 13.21 -3.55 -19.04
C ASP A 141 12.74 -3.79 -17.59
N PRO A 142 13.07 -4.92 -16.94
CA PRO A 142 12.61 -5.21 -15.59
C PRO A 142 12.92 -4.13 -14.55
N GLU A 143 13.97 -3.32 -14.75
CA GLU A 143 14.39 -2.26 -13.82
C GLU A 143 13.72 -0.91 -14.09
N HIS A 144 12.88 -0.80 -15.13
CA HIS A 144 12.28 0.47 -15.55
C HIS A 144 11.52 1.19 -14.42
N ALA A 145 10.86 0.46 -13.53
CA ALA A 145 10.13 1.05 -12.42
C ALA A 145 11.05 1.54 -11.31
N HIS A 146 12.09 0.77 -10.99
CA HIS A 146 13.11 1.20 -10.05
C HIS A 146 13.76 2.50 -10.53
N GLU A 147 14.17 2.54 -11.80
CA GLU A 147 14.77 3.70 -12.43
C GLU A 147 13.85 4.93 -12.39
N ALA A 148 12.56 4.77 -12.74
CA ALA A 148 11.61 5.88 -12.70
C ALA A 148 11.44 6.46 -11.29
N LEU A 149 11.34 5.60 -10.28
CA LEU A 149 11.23 6.03 -8.88
C LEU A 149 12.51 6.71 -8.39
N MET A 150 13.69 6.20 -8.76
CA MET A 150 14.97 6.84 -8.44
C MET A 150 15.07 8.24 -9.04
N ARG A 151 14.67 8.44 -10.30
CA ARG A 151 14.67 9.76 -10.94
C ARG A 151 13.75 10.75 -10.24
N LEU A 152 12.57 10.30 -9.84
CA LEU A 152 11.62 11.13 -9.09
C LEU A 152 12.18 11.52 -7.71
N LEU A 153 12.79 10.57 -7.00
CA LEU A 153 13.46 10.85 -5.73
C LEU A 153 14.64 11.82 -5.90
N LEU A 154 15.47 11.64 -6.93
CA LEU A 154 16.58 12.54 -7.22
C LEU A 154 16.10 13.96 -7.51
N THR A 155 15.00 14.09 -8.26
CA THR A 155 14.38 15.39 -8.55
C THR A 155 13.95 16.09 -7.25
N GLU A 156 13.31 15.34 -6.34
CA GLU A 156 12.87 15.90 -5.05
C GLU A 156 14.06 16.21 -4.13
N ILE A 157 15.11 15.39 -4.10
CA ILE A 157 16.34 15.66 -3.33
C ILE A 157 16.97 16.98 -3.79
N VAL A 158 17.10 17.20 -5.09
CA VAL A 158 17.60 18.46 -5.64
C VAL A 158 16.68 19.63 -5.26
N HIS A 159 15.37 19.43 -5.29
CA HIS A 159 14.42 20.46 -4.86
C HIS A 159 14.57 20.81 -3.37
N ILE A 160 14.78 19.82 -2.50
CA ILE A 160 15.00 20.02 -1.07
C ILE A 160 16.32 20.75 -0.81
N ASP A 161 17.40 20.36 -1.50
CA ASP A 161 18.71 21.03 -1.44
C ASP A 161 18.60 22.53 -1.78
N ASP A 162 17.77 22.85 -2.76
CA ASP A 162 17.54 24.22 -3.24
C ASP A 162 16.51 24.98 -2.37
N THR A 163 15.89 24.31 -1.39
CA THR A 163 14.90 24.87 -0.47
C THR A 163 15.30 24.61 1.00
N VAL A 164 14.35 24.71 1.94
CA VAL A 164 14.61 24.48 3.36
C VAL A 164 14.30 23.03 3.68
N ASP A 165 15.26 22.34 4.29
CA ASP A 165 15.09 20.96 4.74
C ASP A 165 13.86 20.81 5.65
N ILE A 166 13.14 19.71 5.49
CA ILE A 166 11.88 19.46 6.18
C ILE A 166 12.14 18.40 7.24
N PRO A 167 12.20 18.79 8.54
CA PRO A 167 12.42 17.81 9.59
C PRO A 167 11.24 16.85 9.65
N LEU A 168 11.53 15.56 9.44
CA LEU A 168 10.54 14.49 9.46
C LEU A 168 10.52 13.80 10.82
N SER A 169 9.34 13.78 11.43
CA SER A 169 9.02 12.93 12.57
C SER A 169 8.20 11.75 12.07
N ILE A 170 8.85 10.59 11.95
CA ILE A 170 8.26 9.39 11.35
C ILE A 170 7.31 8.69 12.33
N GLY A 171 6.09 8.40 11.87
CA GLY A 171 5.14 7.58 12.61
C GLY A 171 4.41 8.30 13.75
N THR A 172 4.62 9.61 13.91
CA THR A 172 3.99 10.41 14.96
C THR A 172 2.59 10.90 14.61
N ARG A 173 2.19 10.88 13.33
CA ARG A 173 0.85 11.28 12.92
C ARG A 173 -0.18 10.25 13.39
N SER A 174 -1.21 10.71 14.09
CA SER A 174 -2.37 9.87 14.36
C SER A 174 -3.15 9.58 13.07
N LEU A 175 -3.36 8.30 12.79
CA LEU A 175 -4.21 7.86 11.68
C LEU A 175 -5.67 7.71 12.13
N PRO A 176 -6.63 7.86 11.20
CA PRO A 176 -8.03 7.53 11.45
C PRO A 176 -8.15 6.09 11.98
N ARG A 177 -8.72 5.92 13.17
CA ARG A 177 -8.98 4.58 13.69
C ARG A 177 -10.16 3.96 12.94
N LEU A 178 -9.95 2.78 12.35
CA LEU A 178 -11.06 1.99 11.84
C LEU A 178 -12.01 1.64 13.00
N PRO A 179 -13.33 1.81 12.82
CA PRO A 179 -14.29 1.34 13.82
C PRO A 179 -14.11 -0.17 13.97
N LYS A 180 -13.65 -0.61 15.15
CA LYS A 180 -13.61 -2.03 15.49
C LYS A 180 -15.04 -2.56 15.39
N LYS A 181 -15.25 -3.56 14.52
CA LYS A 181 -16.51 -4.31 14.50
C LYS A 181 -16.79 -4.77 15.93
N PRO A 182 -17.95 -4.45 16.53
CA PRO A 182 -18.23 -4.88 17.89
C PRO A 182 -18.08 -6.41 17.96
N PRO A 183 -17.50 -6.95 19.04
CA PRO A 183 -17.43 -8.39 19.21
C PRO A 183 -18.85 -8.97 19.06
N PRO A 184 -19.01 -10.14 18.44
CA PRO A 184 -20.32 -10.77 18.34
C PRO A 184 -20.88 -10.88 19.76
N VAL A 185 -21.96 -10.14 20.02
CA VAL A 185 -22.67 -10.21 21.30
C VAL A 185 -23.12 -11.66 21.44
N PRO A 186 -22.71 -12.39 22.48
CA PRO A 186 -23.25 -13.72 22.70
C PRO A 186 -24.76 -13.57 22.83
N SER A 187 -25.51 -14.19 21.91
CA SER A 187 -26.95 -14.31 22.02
C SER A 187 -27.25 -15.13 23.27
N ILE A 188 -27.49 -14.43 24.38
CA ILE A 188 -28.05 -15.03 25.58
C ILE A 188 -29.50 -15.35 25.23
N THR A 189 -29.75 -16.57 24.77
CA THR A 189 -31.09 -17.14 24.72
C THR A 189 -31.62 -17.15 26.16
N LEU A 190 -32.52 -16.20 26.46
CA LEU A 190 -33.33 -16.20 27.67
C LEU A 190 -34.22 -17.45 27.65
N GLN A 191 -33.74 -18.53 28.27
CA GLN A 191 -34.62 -19.61 28.72
C GLN A 191 -35.38 -19.12 29.95
N ALA A 192 -36.71 -19.17 29.87
CA ALA A 192 -37.62 -18.86 30.95
C ALA A 192 -37.35 -19.76 32.19
N PRO A 193 -37.52 -19.24 33.41
CA PRO A 193 -37.21 -19.98 34.62
C PRO A 193 -38.32 -21.00 34.95
N PRO A 194 -37.99 -22.21 35.41
CA PRO A 194 -38.91 -23.04 36.17
C PRO A 194 -38.86 -22.68 37.66
N ASP A 195 -40.05 -22.61 38.25
CA ASP A 195 -40.33 -22.39 39.67
C ASP A 195 -39.64 -23.42 40.60
N GLY A 196 -39.19 -22.97 41.78
CA GLY A 196 -38.90 -23.87 42.89
C GLY A 196 -37.87 -23.36 43.92
N PRO A 197 -38.19 -23.32 45.24
CA PRO A 197 -37.42 -22.56 46.23
C PRO A 197 -36.45 -23.42 47.06
N GLY A 198 -35.41 -22.77 47.61
CA GLY A 198 -34.72 -23.25 48.81
C GLY A 198 -33.20 -23.07 48.81
N PRO A 199 -32.55 -23.01 49.98
CA PRO A 199 -31.69 -21.87 50.33
C PRO A 199 -30.20 -22.22 50.50
N SER A 200 -29.40 -21.17 50.74
CA SER A 200 -28.37 -21.12 51.78
C SER A 200 -26.91 -20.92 51.34
N SER A 201 -26.32 -19.94 52.03
CA SER A 201 -24.91 -19.80 52.43
C SER A 201 -23.91 -19.19 51.45
N SER A 202 -23.64 -17.90 51.70
CA SER A 202 -22.35 -17.42 52.21
C SER A 202 -21.06 -18.05 51.67
N LYS A 203 -20.29 -17.29 50.88
CA LYS A 203 -18.90 -16.95 51.29
C LYS A 203 -18.27 -15.82 50.47
N LYS A 204 -17.88 -14.78 51.21
CA LYS A 204 -16.79 -13.84 50.91
C LYS A 204 -15.52 -14.61 50.50
N ARG A 205 -14.73 -14.08 49.55
CA ARG A 205 -13.44 -13.43 49.86
C ARG A 205 -12.88 -12.79 48.58
N ASN A 206 -12.22 -11.67 48.84
CA ASN A 206 -11.68 -10.66 47.95
C ASN A 206 -10.15 -10.86 47.82
N VAL A 207 -9.52 -9.99 47.01
CA VAL A 207 -8.08 -9.62 46.99
C VAL A 207 -7.19 -10.55 46.14
N SER A 208 -6.69 -10.06 44.99
CA SER A 208 -5.36 -9.42 44.73
C SER A 208 -4.20 -10.39 45.02
N GLU A 209 -3.08 -10.47 44.30
CA GLU A 209 -2.32 -9.52 43.49
C GLU A 209 -1.12 -10.31 42.91
N LEU A 210 -0.48 -9.74 41.89
CA LEU A 210 0.96 -9.80 41.56
C LEU A 210 1.72 -11.15 41.44
N GLY A 211 2.54 -11.24 40.39
CA GLY A 211 3.64 -12.21 40.34
C GLY A 211 4.36 -12.24 39.01
N ASP A 212 5.49 -11.52 38.95
CA ASP A 212 6.48 -11.52 37.89
C ASP A 212 7.08 -12.90 37.57
N ALA A 213 7.62 -12.99 36.35
CA ALA A 213 9.00 -13.40 36.03
C ALA A 213 9.16 -14.48 34.94
N ALA A 214 10.26 -14.27 34.21
CA ALA A 214 11.11 -15.25 33.54
C ALA A 214 10.72 -15.77 32.14
N VAL A 215 11.31 -15.10 31.13
CA VAL A 215 12.32 -15.67 30.21
C VAL A 215 12.31 -17.19 30.05
N THR A 216 11.96 -17.67 28.85
CA THR A 216 12.70 -18.74 28.15
C THR A 216 12.40 -18.71 26.64
N ASN A 217 13.46 -18.87 25.84
CA ASN A 217 13.47 -18.95 24.38
C ASN A 217 12.72 -20.20 23.86
N PRO A 218 12.05 -20.14 22.69
CA PRO A 218 11.57 -21.34 22.01
C PRO A 218 12.56 -21.82 20.93
N THR A 219 13.02 -23.07 21.09
CA THR A 219 13.74 -23.89 20.09
C THR A 219 12.78 -24.34 18.97
N PRO A 220 13.24 -24.46 17.70
CA PRO A 220 12.34 -24.61 16.55
C PRO A 220 11.87 -26.06 16.37
N ARG A 221 10.55 -26.25 16.25
CA ARG A 221 9.92 -27.55 16.03
C ARG A 221 9.76 -27.80 14.52
N ARG A 222 10.62 -28.64 13.97
CA ARG A 222 10.43 -29.30 12.67
C ARG A 222 9.28 -30.31 12.80
N SER A 223 8.33 -30.27 11.87
CA SER A 223 7.40 -31.35 11.58
C SER A 223 7.23 -31.53 10.07
N PRO A 224 6.86 -32.75 9.62
CA PRO A 224 7.26 -33.29 8.32
C PRO A 224 6.24 -33.09 7.19
N HIS A 225 6.78 -33.18 5.97
CA HIS A 225 6.13 -33.47 4.70
C HIS A 225 4.98 -34.48 4.81
N LEU A 226 3.84 -34.17 4.20
CA LEU A 226 2.87 -35.14 3.70
C LEU A 226 2.30 -34.66 2.36
N ALA A 227 2.55 -35.46 1.33
CA ALA A 227 1.95 -35.36 0.02
C ALA A 227 0.50 -35.87 0.05
N GLY A 228 -0.35 -35.32 -0.82
CA GLY A 228 -1.72 -35.78 -1.00
C GLY A 228 -2.42 -35.06 -2.15
N HIS A 229 -2.45 -35.72 -3.30
CA HIS A 229 -3.21 -35.39 -4.51
C HIS A 229 -4.71 -35.17 -4.25
N GLY A 230 -5.31 -34.25 -4.99
CA GLY A 230 -6.77 -34.15 -5.14
C GLY A 230 -7.20 -32.88 -5.88
N ASP A 231 -7.24 -32.94 -7.21
CA ASP A 231 -7.87 -31.92 -8.07
C ASP A 231 -9.39 -31.91 -7.91
N PRO A 232 -10.04 -30.74 -8.00
CA PRO A 232 -11.38 -30.65 -8.55
C PRO A 232 -11.48 -29.70 -9.75
N GLU A 233 -12.31 -30.12 -10.72
CA GLU A 233 -12.70 -29.42 -11.95
C GLU A 233 -13.13 -27.95 -11.76
N PRO A 234 -12.94 -27.09 -12.80
CA PRO A 234 -13.42 -25.72 -12.77
C PRO A 234 -14.90 -25.61 -13.19
N SER A 235 -15.73 -25.13 -12.26
CA SER A 235 -17.09 -24.67 -12.56
C SER A 235 -17.05 -23.32 -13.28
N SER A 236 -17.58 -23.30 -14.50
CA SER A 236 -17.73 -22.14 -15.38
C SER A 236 -18.79 -21.18 -14.84
N GLY A 237 -18.35 -20.09 -14.23
CA GLY A 237 -19.19 -18.93 -13.88
C GLY A 237 -18.59 -17.65 -14.43
N ALA A 238 -18.93 -17.29 -15.67
CA ALA A 238 -18.56 -16.01 -16.25
C ALA A 238 -19.24 -14.87 -15.47
N ARG A 239 -18.45 -14.10 -14.71
CA ARG A 239 -18.85 -12.77 -14.22
C ARG A 239 -18.12 -11.71 -15.03
N THR A 240 -18.89 -10.90 -15.74
CA THR A 240 -18.43 -9.67 -16.39
C THR A 240 -17.88 -8.72 -15.33
N PRO A 241 -16.61 -8.28 -15.41
CA PRO A 241 -16.10 -7.27 -14.49
C PRO A 241 -16.73 -5.91 -14.80
N ALA A 242 -17.17 -5.22 -13.74
CA ALA A 242 -17.69 -3.87 -13.82
C ALA A 242 -16.61 -2.91 -14.37
N ILE A 243 -16.99 -2.10 -15.35
CA ILE A 243 -16.14 -1.08 -15.95
C ILE A 243 -16.03 0.09 -14.95
N ASN A 244 -14.80 0.39 -14.52
CA ASN A 244 -14.48 1.47 -13.58
C ASN A 244 -14.24 2.79 -14.36
N PRO A 245 -14.89 3.90 -13.99
CA PRO A 245 -14.74 5.20 -14.66
C PRO A 245 -13.31 5.75 -14.67
N CYS A 246 -12.43 5.38 -13.72
CA CYS A 246 -11.02 5.82 -13.73
C CYS A 246 -10.17 5.14 -14.82
N ASN A 247 -10.56 3.97 -15.33
CA ASN A 247 -9.82 3.31 -16.42
C ASN A 247 -10.05 3.99 -17.78
N VAL A 248 -11.17 4.70 -17.97
CA VAL A 248 -11.49 5.39 -19.24
C VAL A 248 -10.60 6.61 -19.47
N LEU A 249 -10.01 7.17 -18.40
CA LEU A 249 -9.07 8.29 -18.48
C LEU A 249 -7.62 7.85 -18.77
N ASN A 250 -7.28 6.57 -18.55
CA ASN A 250 -5.91 6.07 -18.72
C ASN A 250 -5.46 5.92 -20.18
N GLU A 251 -6.38 5.77 -21.13
CA GLU A 251 -6.02 5.66 -22.55
C GLU A 251 -5.65 7.00 -23.19
N ARG A 252 -6.01 8.14 -22.58
CA ARG A 252 -5.78 9.47 -23.19
C ARG A 252 -4.65 10.28 -22.58
N VAL A 253 -4.17 9.95 -21.38
CA VAL A 253 -3.19 10.77 -20.65
C VAL A 253 -1.74 10.38 -20.97
N LEU A 254 -1.49 9.12 -21.38
CA LEU A 254 -0.15 8.67 -21.80
C LEU A 254 0.21 9.04 -23.25
N GLU A 255 -0.75 9.52 -24.06
CA GLU A 255 -0.49 10.00 -25.43
C GLU A 255 -0.09 11.50 -25.49
N GLN A 256 0.00 12.20 -24.34
CA GLN A 256 0.27 13.65 -24.30
C GLN A 256 1.38 14.07 -23.32
N SER A 257 2.29 13.18 -22.92
CA SER A 257 3.45 13.51 -22.06
C SER A 257 4.77 13.15 -22.72
#